data_AF-A0A1D6LUQ9-F1
#
_entry.id   AF-A0A1D6LUQ9-F1
#
_cell.length_a   1.000
_cell.length_b   1.000
_cell.length_c   1.000
_cell.angle_alpha   90.00
_cell.angle_beta   90.00
_cell.angle_gamma   90.00
#
_symmetry.space_group_name_H-M   'P 1'
#
loop_
_entity.id
_entity.type
_entity.pdbx_description
1 polymer ?
#
loop_
_entity_poly.entity_id
_entity_poly.type
_entity_poly.pdbx_seq_one_letter_code
_entity_poly.pdbx_strand_id
1 'polypeptide(L)'
;MATAVPTSVEGFNCTANRTYLCQVYALYRTGFAGVPLDLATIGDLFAVSRFMVTHANKLSTMAAPANGQPLLMPLQCGCPSRSPSSYMPMQYQIDPGDTYWIVSTTKLHNLTQYQAVERVNPTLVPTDLDVGTMVTFPVFC
;
A
#
# COMPACT_ATOMS: atom_id res chain seq x y z
N MET A 1 -11.30 17.12 -13.92
CA MET A 1 -10.18 17.38 -13.00
C MET A 1 -10.42 16.56 -11.75
N ALA A 2 -9.59 15.54 -11.48
CA ALA A 2 -9.66 14.80 -10.21
C ALA A 2 -8.94 15.64 -9.15
N THR A 3 -9.68 16.14 -8.17
CA THR A 3 -9.13 16.81 -7.00
C THR A 3 -8.35 15.79 -6.18
N ALA A 4 -7.06 16.04 -5.93
CA ALA A 4 -6.27 15.24 -5.01
C ALA A 4 -6.93 15.30 -3.61
N VAL A 5 -7.26 14.14 -3.05
CA VAL A 5 -7.77 14.04 -1.69
C VAL A 5 -6.66 14.55 -0.76
N PRO A 6 -6.94 15.48 0.18
CA PRO A 6 -5.92 15.93 1.13
C PRO A 6 -5.34 14.73 1.87
N THR A 7 -4.03 14.74 2.09
CA THR A 7 -3.30 13.68 2.82
C THR A 7 -3.83 13.61 4.25
N SER A 8 -4.88 12.83 4.45
CA SER A 8 -5.43 12.54 5.77
C SER A 8 -4.49 11.58 6.48
N VAL A 9 -3.99 11.95 7.66
CA VAL A 9 -3.31 11.02 8.57
C VAL A 9 -4.26 9.92 9.03
N GLU A 10 -5.57 10.18 8.93
CA GLU A 10 -6.64 9.28 9.36
C GLU A 10 -7.21 8.44 8.22
N GLY A 11 -6.72 8.56 6.97
CA GLY A 11 -7.28 7.81 5.84
C GLY A 11 -8.77 8.12 5.61
N PHE A 12 -9.54 7.13 5.15
CA PHE A 12 -11.00 7.26 4.98
C PHE A 12 -11.73 6.67 6.18
N ASN A 13 -12.70 7.41 6.72
CA ASN A 13 -13.45 6.99 7.90
C ASN A 13 -14.17 5.66 7.67
N CYS A 14 -14.00 4.75 8.63
CA CYS A 14 -14.82 3.56 8.69
C CYS A 14 -15.81 3.58 9.86
N THR A 15 -17.09 3.36 9.56
CA THR A 15 -18.06 2.98 10.57
C THR A 15 -17.84 1.52 10.98
N ALA A 16 -17.41 1.31 12.23
CA ALA A 16 -17.27 0.00 12.85
C ALA A 16 -18.51 -0.89 12.61
N ASN A 17 -18.32 -2.21 12.51
CA ASN A 17 -19.30 -3.25 12.14
C ASN A 17 -19.65 -3.41 10.65
N ARG A 18 -18.95 -2.75 9.73
CA ARG A 18 -19.06 -3.05 8.29
C ARG A 18 -17.93 -4.00 7.86
N THR A 19 -18.17 -5.30 8.01
CA THR A 19 -17.25 -6.38 7.62
C THR A 19 -17.36 -6.74 6.14
N TYR A 20 -17.91 -5.86 5.30
CA TYR A 20 -17.92 -6.11 3.86
C TYR A 20 -16.61 -5.61 3.26
N LEU A 21 -15.99 -6.46 2.46
CA LEU A 21 -14.84 -6.09 1.66
C LEU A 21 -15.34 -5.41 0.38
N CYS A 22 -14.82 -4.23 0.06
CA CYS A 22 -15.11 -3.54 -1.19
C CYS A 22 -13.90 -3.60 -2.13
N GLN A 23 -14.18 -3.71 -3.43
CA GLN A 23 -13.14 -3.61 -4.44
C GLN A 23 -12.96 -2.15 -4.84
N VAL A 24 -11.73 -1.67 -4.72
CA VAL A 24 -11.34 -0.30 -5.06
C VAL A 24 -10.01 -0.32 -5.82
N TYR A 25 -9.54 0.84 -6.25
CA TYR A 25 -8.22 0.99 -6.87
C TYR A 25 -7.39 2.03 -6.13
N ALA A 26 -6.12 1.73 -5.91
CA ALA A 26 -5.12 2.74 -5.56
C ALA A 26 -4.28 3.10 -6.80
N LEU A 27 -3.87 4.37 -6.88
CA LEU A 27 -2.92 4.81 -7.88
C LEU A 27 -1.49 4.67 -7.32
N TYR A 28 -0.82 3.59 -7.69
CA TYR A 28 0.56 3.33 -7.30
C TYR A 28 1.53 3.82 -8.38
N ARG A 29 2.69 4.36 -8.01
CA ARG A 29 3.75 4.73 -8.95
C ARG A 29 4.94 3.79 -8.77
N THR A 30 5.41 3.22 -9.87
CA THR A 30 6.49 2.22 -9.86
C THR A 30 7.88 2.87 -9.72
N GLY A 31 8.86 2.06 -9.31
CA GLY A 31 10.28 2.38 -9.49
C GLY A 31 10.95 3.22 -8.39
N PHE A 32 10.53 3.05 -7.13
CA PHE A 32 11.35 3.46 -5.99
C PHE A 32 12.35 2.36 -5.61
N ALA A 33 13.38 2.73 -4.83
CA ALA A 33 14.43 1.81 -4.41
C ALA A 33 13.90 0.64 -3.58
N GLY A 34 14.28 -0.59 -3.93
CA GLY A 34 13.92 -1.82 -3.20
C GLY A 34 12.81 -2.66 -3.85
N VAL A 35 11.97 -2.08 -4.72
CA VAL A 35 10.93 -2.85 -5.43
C VAL A 35 11.28 -2.99 -6.92
N PRO A 36 11.52 -4.22 -7.41
CA PRO A 36 11.73 -4.48 -8.83
C PRO A 36 10.61 -3.94 -9.72
N LEU A 37 10.98 -3.47 -10.92
CA LEU A 37 10.03 -3.10 -11.99
C LEU A 37 9.43 -4.36 -12.66
N ASP A 38 8.85 -5.24 -11.85
CA ASP A 38 8.14 -6.44 -12.28
C ASP A 38 6.72 -6.44 -11.72
N LEU A 39 5.75 -6.76 -12.59
CA LEU A 39 4.32 -6.72 -12.23
C LEU A 39 3.92 -7.80 -11.21
N ALA A 40 4.63 -8.93 -11.13
CA ALA A 40 4.35 -9.92 -10.10
C ALA A 40 4.82 -9.40 -8.74
N THR A 41 6.07 -8.92 -8.64
CA THR A 41 6.59 -8.36 -7.39
C THR A 41 5.78 -7.14 -6.90
N ILE A 42 5.39 -6.24 -7.82
CA ILE A 42 4.50 -5.13 -7.48
C ILE A 42 3.11 -5.64 -7.05
N GLY A 43 2.58 -6.68 -7.69
CA GLY A 43 1.31 -7.29 -7.31
C GLY A 43 1.32 -7.90 -5.91
N ASP A 44 2.42 -8.57 -5.55
CA ASP A 44 2.60 -9.23 -4.25
C ASP A 44 2.48 -8.24 -3.08
N LEU A 45 2.97 -7.00 -3.25
CA LEU A 45 2.81 -5.92 -2.26
C LEU A 45 1.34 -5.67 -1.90
N PHE A 46 0.45 -5.75 -2.90
CA PHE A 46 -0.98 -5.49 -2.72
C PHE A 46 -1.81 -6.77 -2.64
N ALA A 47 -1.16 -7.93 -2.48
CA ALA A 47 -1.78 -9.26 -2.48
C ALA A 47 -2.66 -9.51 -3.71
N VAL A 48 -2.24 -9.03 -4.89
CA VAL A 48 -2.93 -9.25 -6.16
C VAL A 48 -2.04 -9.91 -7.19
N SER A 49 -2.63 -10.75 -8.04
CA SER A 49 -1.87 -11.42 -9.09
C SER A 49 -1.45 -10.45 -10.21
N ARG A 50 -0.36 -10.80 -10.91
CA ARG A 50 0.06 -10.14 -12.15
C ARG A 50 -1.09 -9.96 -13.14
N PHE A 51 -1.96 -10.98 -13.27
CA PHE A 51 -3.13 -10.92 -14.14
C PHE A 51 -4.09 -9.79 -13.73
N MET A 52 -4.42 -9.67 -12.44
CA MET A 52 -5.29 -8.61 -11.92
C MET A 52 -4.73 -7.21 -12.20
N VAL A 53 -3.42 -7.02 -12.00
CA VAL A 53 -2.74 -5.75 -12.29
C VAL A 53 -2.79 -5.43 -13.79
N THR A 54 -2.47 -6.41 -14.65
CA THR A 54 -2.48 -6.21 -16.11
C THR A 54 -3.87 -5.93 -16.64
N HIS A 55 -4.89 -6.62 -16.12
CA HIS A 55 -6.29 -6.43 -16.49
C HIS A 55 -6.79 -5.03 -16.10
N ALA A 56 -6.51 -4.59 -14.88
CA ALA A 56 -6.85 -3.24 -14.40
C ALA A 56 -6.23 -2.12 -15.23
N ASN A 57 -5.01 -2.34 -15.74
CA ASN A 57 -4.23 -1.34 -16.46
C ASN A 57 -4.26 -1.50 -17.99
N LYS A 58 -5.01 -2.48 -18.53
CA LYS A 58 -5.05 -2.82 -19.96
C LYS A 58 -3.66 -3.08 -20.55
N LEU A 59 -2.80 -3.75 -19.77
CA LEU A 59 -1.44 -4.12 -20.18
C LEU A 59 -1.39 -5.58 -20.64
N SER A 60 -0.37 -5.91 -21.44
CA SER A 60 -0.03 -7.30 -21.72
C SER A 60 0.51 -7.99 -20.46
N THR A 61 0.28 -9.29 -20.33
CA THR A 61 0.88 -10.11 -19.27
C THR A 61 2.40 -10.11 -19.32
N MET A 62 3.03 -9.76 -20.45
CA MET A 62 4.49 -9.66 -20.59
C MET A 62 5.02 -8.23 -20.38
N ALA A 63 4.16 -7.25 -20.07
CA ALA A 63 4.59 -5.88 -19.89
C ALA A 63 5.53 -5.73 -18.68
N ALA A 64 6.55 -4.89 -18.82
CA ALA A 64 7.38 -4.41 -17.72
C ALA A 64 7.07 -2.92 -17.52
N PRO A 65 6.70 -2.48 -16.31
CA PRO A 65 6.40 -1.07 -16.06
C PRO A 65 7.66 -0.21 -16.17
N ALA A 66 7.53 0.98 -16.74
CA ALA A 66 8.60 1.97 -16.71
C ALA A 66 8.76 2.56 -15.29
N ASN A 67 9.91 3.16 -14.98
CA ASN A 67 10.08 3.89 -13.72
C ASN A 67 9.10 5.08 -13.66
N GLY A 68 8.42 5.26 -12.52
CA GLY A 68 7.42 6.31 -12.29
C GLY A 68 6.06 6.08 -12.96
N GLN A 69 5.87 4.94 -13.64
CA GLN A 69 4.62 4.61 -14.32
C GLN A 69 3.48 4.47 -13.30
N PRO A 70 2.35 5.18 -13.47
CA PRO A 70 1.18 4.97 -12.65
C PRO A 70 0.50 3.63 -13.00
N LEU A 71 0.18 2.84 -11.99
CA LEU A 71 -0.60 1.61 -12.08
C LEU A 71 -1.82 1.73 -11.17
N LEU A 72 -2.99 1.38 -11.70
CA LEU A 72 -4.19 1.10 -10.94
C LEU A 72 -4.03 -0.28 -10.27
N MET A 73 -3.84 -0.27 -8.96
CA MET A 73 -3.73 -1.48 -8.15
C MET A 73 -5.10 -1.83 -7.60
N PRO A 74 -5.71 -2.96 -8.00
CA PRO A 74 -6.93 -3.44 -7.37
C PRO A 74 -6.65 -3.73 -5.90
N LEU A 75 -7.49 -3.24 -5.00
CA LEU A 75 -7.39 -3.50 -3.58
C LEU A 75 -8.68 -4.12 -3.08
N GLN A 76 -8.55 -5.03 -2.12
CA GLN A 76 -9.67 -5.49 -1.31
C GLN A 76 -9.68 -4.69 0.00
N CYS A 77 -10.45 -3.61 0.00
CA CYS A 77 -10.51 -2.75 1.16
C CYS A 77 -11.56 -3.21 2.15
N GLY A 78 -11.35 -2.89 3.42
CA GLY A 78 -12.35 -3.12 4.44
C GLY A 78 -12.02 -2.34 5.69
N CYS A 79 -12.73 -2.70 6.75
CA CYS A 79 -12.66 -2.03 8.04
C CYS A 79 -12.19 -2.98 9.12
N PRO A 80 -10.88 -3.16 9.29
CA PRO A 80 -10.34 -3.98 10.37
C PRO A 80 -10.85 -3.49 11.73
N SER A 81 -11.19 -4.44 12.60
CA SER A 81 -11.72 -4.14 13.93
C SER A 81 -10.77 -3.20 14.68
N ARG A 82 -11.33 -2.16 15.30
CA ARG A 82 -10.61 -1.11 16.06
C ARG A 82 -9.78 -0.13 15.23
N SER A 83 -9.82 -0.19 13.90
CA SER A 83 -9.30 0.88 13.06
C SER A 83 -10.36 1.97 12.87
N PRO A 84 -10.03 3.26 13.07
CA PRO A 84 -10.93 4.35 12.68
C PRO A 84 -11.02 4.51 11.15
N SER A 85 -10.12 3.85 10.42
CA SER A 85 -9.89 4.03 8.99
C SER A 85 -10.13 2.73 8.23
N SER A 86 -10.67 2.85 7.03
CA SER A 86 -10.69 1.76 6.05
C SER A 86 -9.31 1.63 5.37
N TYR A 87 -8.84 0.40 5.20
CA TYR A 87 -7.55 0.13 4.57
C TYR A 87 -7.43 -1.32 4.07
N MET A 88 -6.46 -1.54 3.18
CA MET A 88 -5.98 -2.86 2.79
C MET A 88 -4.61 -3.11 3.47
N PRO A 89 -4.43 -4.21 4.22
CA PRO A 89 -3.15 -4.50 4.89
C PRO A 89 -2.10 -4.98 3.88
N MET A 90 -1.15 -4.11 3.54
CA MET A 90 0.00 -4.47 2.71
C MET A 90 1.14 -4.99 3.59
N GLN A 91 1.70 -6.15 3.27
CA GLN A 91 2.90 -6.68 3.93
C GLN A 91 4.15 -6.21 3.19
N TYR A 92 5.11 -5.68 3.94
CA TYR A 92 6.36 -5.17 3.39
C TYR A 92 7.55 -5.58 4.26
N GLN A 93 8.61 -6.05 3.62
CA GLN A 93 9.85 -6.43 4.29
C GLN A 93 10.79 -5.22 4.35
N ILE A 94 11.22 -4.84 5.55
CA ILE A 94 12.10 -3.68 5.78
C ILE A 94 13.46 -3.90 5.14
N ASP A 95 13.87 -2.97 4.27
CA ASP A 95 15.21 -2.93 3.67
C ASP A 95 16.18 -2.05 4.50
N PRO A 96 17.50 -2.15 4.29
CA PRO A 96 18.46 -1.24 4.92
C PRO A 96 18.13 0.25 4.66
N GLY A 97 17.99 1.02 5.74
CA GLY A 97 17.69 2.46 5.68
C GLY A 97 16.20 2.80 5.60
N ASP A 98 15.32 1.80 5.57
CA ASP A 98 13.88 2.04 5.63
C ASP A 98 13.45 2.56 7.01
N THR A 99 12.45 3.44 6.98
CA THR A 99 11.68 3.87 8.15
C THR A 99 10.21 3.85 7.78
N TYR A 100 9.31 3.83 8.76
CA TYR A 100 7.87 3.95 8.47
C TYR A 100 7.56 5.22 7.65
N TRP A 101 8.30 6.32 7.87
CA TRP A 101 8.14 7.55 7.10
C TRP A 101 8.59 7.41 5.64
N ILE A 102 9.78 6.85 5.38
CA ILE A 102 10.31 6.67 4.01
C ILE A 102 9.39 5.73 3.22
N VAL A 103 9.01 4.60 3.82
CA VAL A 103 8.16 3.63 3.13
C VAL A 103 6.79 4.23 2.84
N SER A 104 6.16 4.92 3.80
CA SER A 104 4.82 5.52 3.61
C SER A 104 4.80 6.66 2.59
N THR A 105 5.76 7.59 2.68
CA THR A 105 5.71 8.85 1.91
C THR A 105 6.42 8.75 0.57
N THR A 106 7.49 7.96 0.48
CA THR A 106 8.33 7.85 -0.71
C THR A 106 7.98 6.60 -1.49
N LYS A 107 8.06 5.42 -0.87
CA LYS A 107 7.82 4.13 -1.55
C LYS A 107 6.34 3.97 -1.93
N LEU A 108 5.46 4.20 -0.97
CA LEU A 108 4.00 4.10 -1.17
C LEU A 108 3.38 5.40 -1.67
N HIS A 109 4.16 6.44 -1.98
CA HIS A 109 3.68 7.72 -2.52
C HIS A 109 2.46 8.30 -1.76
N ASN A 110 2.47 8.24 -0.42
CA ASN A 110 1.39 8.70 0.45
C ASN A 110 0.07 7.92 0.33
N LEU A 111 0.11 6.66 -0.14
CA LEU A 111 -1.03 5.74 -0.02
C LEU A 111 -1.31 5.35 1.45
N THR A 112 -0.39 5.65 2.35
CA THR A 112 -0.56 5.55 3.81
C THR A 112 0.30 6.61 4.51
N GLN A 113 0.22 6.67 5.83
CA GLN A 113 1.01 7.57 6.68
C GLN A 113 1.64 6.79 7.82
N TYR A 114 2.85 7.18 8.24
CA TYR A 114 3.62 6.43 9.23
C TYR A 114 2.90 6.29 10.58
N GLN A 115 2.09 7.27 10.98
CA GLN A 115 1.29 7.19 12.21
C GLN A 115 0.25 6.06 12.15
N ALA A 116 -0.29 5.76 10.97
CA ALA A 116 -1.19 4.63 10.79
C ALA A 116 -0.41 3.30 10.81
N VAL A 117 0.81 3.28 10.28
CA VAL A 117 1.72 2.14 10.36
C VAL A 117 2.04 1.82 11.83
N GLU A 118 2.37 2.82 12.65
CA GLU A 118 2.60 2.63 14.10
C GLU A 118 1.37 2.03 14.80
N ARG A 119 0.16 2.54 14.47
CA ARG A 119 -1.09 2.05 15.06
C ARG A 119 -1.37 0.58 14.74
N VAL A 120 -1.07 0.13 13.52
CA VAL A 120 -1.38 -1.25 13.09
C VAL A 120 -0.26 -2.25 13.39
N ASN A 121 0.92 -1.79 13.83
CA ASN A 121 2.04 -2.64 14.26
C ASN A 121 2.43 -2.36 15.74
N PRO A 122 1.53 -2.57 16.71
CA PRO A 122 1.74 -2.16 18.12
C PRO A 122 2.89 -2.89 18.83
N THR A 123 3.41 -3.98 18.26
CA THR A 123 4.51 -4.78 18.83
C THR A 123 5.88 -4.39 18.29
N LEU A 124 5.95 -3.53 17.27
CA LEU A 124 7.20 -3.10 16.64
C LEU A 124 7.59 -1.72 17.16
N VAL A 125 8.89 -1.50 17.31
CA VAL A 125 9.45 -0.20 17.73
C VAL A 125 9.91 0.54 16.48
N PRO A 126 9.31 1.69 16.11
CA PRO A 126 9.60 2.36 14.83
C PRO A 126 11.07 2.78 14.63
N THR A 127 11.80 2.97 15.74
CA THR A 127 13.23 3.34 15.76
C THR A 127 14.17 2.15 15.82
N ASP A 128 13.65 0.93 15.96
CA ASP A 128 14.42 -0.30 16.13
C ASP A 128 13.80 -1.40 15.26
N LEU A 129 14.03 -1.27 13.95
CA LEU A 129 13.55 -2.20 12.93
C LEU A 129 14.73 -2.92 12.30
N ASP A 130 14.82 -4.24 12.52
CA ASP A 130 15.82 -5.06 11.85
C ASP A 130 15.51 -5.20 10.35
N VAL A 131 16.56 -5.23 9.53
CA VAL A 131 16.44 -5.56 8.10
C VAL A 131 15.83 -6.96 7.95
N GLY A 132 14.79 -7.08 7.14
CA GLY A 132 14.01 -8.31 7.00
C GLY A 132 12.77 -8.39 7.88
N THR A 133 12.54 -7.44 8.78
CA THR A 133 11.31 -7.38 9.57
C THR A 133 10.10 -7.17 8.65
N MET A 134 9.06 -7.98 8.82
CA MET A 134 7.79 -7.79 8.12
C MET A 134 6.93 -6.76 8.86
N VAL A 135 6.49 -5.74 8.14
CA VAL A 135 5.67 -4.64 8.66
C VAL A 135 4.39 -4.53 7.85
N THR A 136 3.28 -4.33 8.54
CA THR A 136 1.99 -4.08 7.89
C THR A 136 1.84 -2.58 7.59
N PHE A 137 1.76 -2.20 6.33
CA PHE A 137 1.42 -0.85 5.90
C PHE A 137 -0.07 -0.78 5.54
N PRO A 138 -0.89 0.04 6.23
CA PRO A 138 -2.31 0.13 5.95
C PRO A 138 -2.56 1.06 4.76
N VAL A 139 -2.69 0.50 3.55
CA VAL A 139 -2.98 1.27 2.33
C VAL A 139 -4.41 1.80 2.42
N PHE A 140 -4.57 3.13 2.51
CA PHE A 140 -5.87 3.74 2.71
C PHE A 140 -6.80 3.55 1.51
N CYS A 141 -8.02 3.16 1.85
CA CYS A 141 -9.20 3.04 1.04
C CYS A 141 -10.37 2.99 2.04
#